data_AF-A0A7J6P0B8-F1
#
_entry.id   AF-A0A7J6P0B8-F1
#
_cell.length_a   1.000
_cell.length_b   1.000
_cell.length_c   1.000
_cell.angle_alpha   90.00
_cell.angle_beta   90.00
_cell.angle_gamma   90.00
#
_symmetry.space_group_name_H-M   'P 1'
#
loop_
_entity.id
_entity.type
_entity.pdbx_description
1 polymer ?
#
loop_
_entity_poly.entity_id
_entity_poly.type
_entity_poly.pdbx_seq_one_letter_code
_entity_poly.pdbx_strand_id
1 'polypeptide(L)'
;MMYIEPSYYYTYTEGKVLEAQPTATAWIYIATTYIHQEEWDQAKKAISMALTLAGTSRLPSESGEPASGHPMLHADCWGLMSLVLLRGGPSEETLQQSRKCFDLYMLNDPVNVQLLTEVGFAWLSRGMPSLAEVAACRALELEASGPGHWLYGCALCERGRVQQGVLELQTAISLLWNDEIQRAEIVAAAVKYLQDEQVPDPTMVEAIYAANKVAQNRQDSEVMTAIGS
;
A
#
# COMPACT_ATOMS: atom_id res chain seq x y z
N MET A 1 -6.57 -14.27 7.52
CA MET A 1 -7.13 -14.17 6.15
C MET A 1 -8.65 -14.34 6.27
N MET A 2 -9.41 -13.24 6.31
CA MET A 2 -10.87 -13.28 6.45
C MET A 2 -11.45 -13.48 5.04
N TYR A 3 -12.08 -14.63 4.81
CA TYR A 3 -12.68 -14.99 3.53
C TYR A 3 -14.02 -14.26 3.41
N ILE A 4 -14.05 -13.15 2.69
CA ILE A 4 -15.31 -12.47 2.33
C ILE A 4 -15.67 -12.99 0.94
N GLU A 5 -16.74 -13.77 0.85
CA GLU A 5 -17.23 -14.26 -0.44
C GLU A 5 -17.60 -13.06 -1.34
N PRO A 6 -17.17 -13.04 -2.63
CA PRO A 6 -17.60 -12.01 -3.56
C PRO A 6 -19.12 -12.07 -3.70
N SER A 7 -19.78 -11.00 -3.25
CA SER A 7 -21.22 -10.85 -3.40
C SER A 7 -21.56 -10.52 -4.85
N TYR A 8 -22.48 -11.28 -5.42
CA TYR A 8 -23.07 -11.04 -6.74
C TYR A 8 -24.48 -10.49 -6.55
N TYR A 9 -24.96 -9.65 -7.46
CA TYR A 9 -26.39 -9.32 -7.55
C TYR A 9 -27.01 -10.00 -8.78
N TYR A 10 -28.24 -10.45 -8.63
CA TYR A 10 -28.97 -11.19 -9.65
C TYR A 10 -30.02 -10.28 -10.29
N THR A 11 -30.03 -10.21 -11.62
CA THR A 11 -31.13 -9.59 -12.35
C THR A 11 -32.22 -10.62 -12.62
N TYR A 12 -33.45 -10.32 -12.23
CA TYR A 12 -34.62 -11.17 -12.45
C TYR A 12 -35.55 -10.53 -13.48
N THR A 13 -35.92 -11.28 -14.52
CA THR A 13 -37.12 -11.00 -15.33
C THR A 13 -37.90 -12.30 -15.48
N GLU A 14 -39.21 -12.25 -15.24
CA GLU A 14 -40.12 -13.39 -15.39
C GLU A 14 -39.70 -14.67 -14.61
N GLY A 15 -39.18 -14.50 -13.40
CA GLY A 15 -38.90 -15.63 -12.49
C GLY A 15 -37.69 -16.49 -12.85
N LYS A 16 -36.82 -16.05 -13.77
CA LYS A 16 -35.53 -16.69 -14.06
C LYS A 16 -34.37 -15.75 -13.71
N VAL A 17 -33.36 -16.30 -13.02
CA VAL A 17 -32.06 -15.63 -12.82
C VAL A 17 -31.37 -15.59 -14.18
N LEU A 18 -31.16 -14.40 -14.73
CA LEU A 18 -30.56 -14.24 -16.07
C LEU A 18 -29.02 -14.24 -16.03
N GLU A 19 -28.40 -13.55 -15.08
CA GLU A 19 -26.94 -13.46 -14.95
C GLU A 19 -26.56 -12.96 -13.54
N ALA A 20 -25.49 -13.50 -12.97
CA ALA A 20 -24.88 -12.98 -11.75
C ALA A 20 -23.88 -11.89 -12.12
N GLN A 21 -24.16 -10.64 -11.77
CA GLN A 21 -23.21 -9.54 -12.04
C GLN A 21 -22.33 -9.29 -10.81
N PRO A 22 -21.00 -9.17 -10.99
CA PRO A 22 -20.10 -8.88 -9.88
C PRO A 22 -20.40 -7.50 -9.29
N THR A 23 -20.44 -7.41 -7.96
CA THR A 23 -20.48 -6.11 -7.26
C THR A 23 -19.16 -5.36 -7.44
N ALA A 24 -19.13 -4.07 -7.09
CA ALA A 24 -17.89 -3.29 -7.06
C ALA A 24 -16.80 -3.97 -6.21
N THR A 25 -17.19 -4.54 -5.06
CA THR A 25 -16.30 -5.32 -4.19
C THR A 25 -15.74 -6.56 -4.90
N ALA A 26 -16.57 -7.32 -5.62
CA ALA A 26 -16.11 -8.46 -6.39
C ALA A 26 -15.12 -8.06 -7.49
N TRP A 27 -15.32 -6.93 -8.16
CA TRP A 27 -14.37 -6.39 -9.13
C TRP A 27 -13.04 -5.95 -8.51
N ILE A 28 -13.05 -5.40 -7.28
CA ILE A 28 -11.82 -5.10 -6.55
C ILE A 28 -11.06 -6.40 -6.23
N TYR A 29 -11.74 -7.45 -5.77
CA TYR A 29 -11.09 -8.74 -5.55
C TYR A 29 -10.45 -9.30 -6.82
N ILE A 30 -11.18 -9.30 -7.94
CA ILE A 30 -10.65 -9.70 -9.24
C ILE A 30 -9.43 -8.86 -9.62
N ALA A 31 -9.48 -7.54 -9.42
CA ALA A 31 -8.36 -6.65 -9.69
C ALA A 31 -7.12 -7.00 -8.84
N THR A 32 -7.29 -7.26 -7.55
CA THR A 32 -6.18 -7.65 -6.67
C THR A 32 -5.54 -8.96 -7.10
N THR A 33 -6.33 -9.94 -7.57
CA THR A 33 -5.80 -11.18 -8.15
C THR A 33 -4.94 -10.89 -9.38
N TYR A 34 -5.40 -10.04 -10.29
CA TYR A 34 -4.61 -9.64 -11.46
C TYR A 34 -3.35 -8.86 -11.10
N ILE A 35 -3.39 -8.01 -10.05
CA ILE A 35 -2.21 -7.32 -9.53
C ILE A 35 -1.16 -8.32 -9.05
N HIS A 36 -1.56 -9.37 -8.32
CA HIS A 36 -0.64 -10.43 -7.88
C HIS A 36 -0.06 -11.25 -9.03
N GLN A 37 -0.79 -11.36 -10.14
CA GLN A 37 -0.35 -12.04 -11.36
C GLN A 37 0.43 -11.11 -12.31
N GLU A 38 0.63 -9.84 -11.93
CA GLU A 38 1.24 -8.81 -12.76
C GLU A 38 0.51 -8.55 -14.10
N GLU A 39 -0.77 -8.89 -14.15
CA GLU A 39 -1.66 -8.66 -15.28
C GLU A 39 -2.25 -7.24 -15.22
N TRP A 40 -1.41 -6.22 -15.45
CA TRP A 40 -1.74 -4.81 -15.20
C TRP A 40 -2.93 -4.30 -16.04
N ASP A 41 -3.04 -4.74 -17.30
CA ASP A 41 -4.15 -4.32 -18.17
C ASP A 41 -5.49 -4.91 -17.70
N GLN A 42 -5.49 -6.17 -17.27
CA GLN A 42 -6.66 -6.84 -16.70
C GLN A 42 -7.06 -6.20 -15.37
N ALA A 43 -6.09 -5.92 -14.51
CA ALA A 43 -6.31 -5.20 -13.26
C ALA A 43 -6.93 -3.82 -13.52
N LYS A 44 -6.38 -3.04 -14.46
CA LYS A 44 -6.90 -1.73 -14.84
C LYS A 44 -8.36 -1.81 -15.31
N LYS A 45 -8.69 -2.80 -16.14
CA LYS A 45 -10.06 -3.05 -16.61
C LYS A 45 -11.00 -3.37 -15.44
N ALA A 46 -10.60 -4.30 -14.56
CA ALA A 46 -11.40 -4.68 -13.40
C ALA A 46 -11.67 -3.49 -12.45
N ILE A 47 -10.66 -2.66 -12.18
CA ILE A 47 -10.82 -1.44 -11.34
C ILE A 47 -11.74 -0.43 -12.03
N SER A 48 -11.64 -0.27 -13.35
CA SER A 48 -12.54 0.62 -14.12
C SER A 48 -14.00 0.16 -14.03
N MET A 49 -14.25 -1.15 -14.04
CA MET A 49 -15.58 -1.71 -13.80
C MET A 49 -16.06 -1.42 -12.36
N ALA A 50 -15.20 -1.60 -11.36
CA ALA A 50 -15.51 -1.27 -9.97
C ALA A 50 -15.89 0.22 -9.79
N LEU A 51 -15.11 1.13 -10.38
CA LEU A 51 -15.37 2.57 -10.35
C LEU A 51 -16.69 2.94 -11.03
N THR A 52 -17.00 2.31 -12.17
CA THR A 52 -18.27 2.54 -12.89
C THR A 52 -19.46 2.17 -12.01
N LEU A 53 -19.42 1.01 -11.36
CA LEU A 53 -20.48 0.54 -10.46
C LEU A 53 -20.58 1.37 -9.18
N ALA A 54 -19.45 1.83 -8.64
CA ALA A 54 -19.44 2.71 -7.48
C ALA A 54 -20.01 4.12 -7.79
N GLY A 55 -19.81 4.60 -9.02
CA GLY A 55 -20.38 5.86 -9.51
C GLY A 55 -21.90 5.79 -9.75
N THR A 56 -22.40 4.67 -10.27
CA THR A 56 -23.85 4.47 -10.48
C THR A 56 -24.62 4.24 -9.18
N SER A 57 -23.97 3.66 -8.17
CA SER A 57 -24.55 3.48 -6.82
C SER A 57 -24.79 4.78 -6.04
N ARG A 58 -24.32 5.95 -6.53
CA ARG A 58 -24.58 7.27 -5.90
C ARG A 58 -25.90 7.91 -6.36
N LEU A 59 -26.63 7.32 -7.31
CA LEU A 59 -27.97 7.79 -7.64
C LEU A 59 -28.92 7.41 -6.49
N PRO A 60 -29.70 8.34 -5.93
CA PRO A 60 -30.63 8.01 -4.85
C PRO A 60 -31.63 6.97 -5.37
N SER A 61 -31.80 5.88 -4.63
CA SER A 61 -32.95 5.01 -4.85
C SER A 61 -34.21 5.84 -4.59
N GLU A 62 -35.27 5.61 -5.37
CA GLU A 62 -36.58 6.25 -5.15
C GLU A 62 -37.15 6.00 -3.74
N SER A 63 -36.53 5.12 -2.95
CA SER A 63 -36.87 4.81 -1.56
C SER A 63 -36.20 5.72 -0.50
N GLY A 64 -35.29 6.64 -0.86
CA GLY A 64 -34.68 7.57 0.09
C GLY A 64 -33.74 6.93 1.12
N GLU A 65 -33.39 5.65 0.95
CA GLU A 65 -32.35 5.00 1.76
C GLU A 65 -30.97 5.33 1.15
N PRO A 66 -29.98 5.71 1.97
CA PRO A 66 -28.62 5.92 1.47
C PRO A 66 -28.13 4.60 0.86
N ALA A 67 -27.89 4.61 -0.45
CA ALA A 67 -27.27 3.50 -1.13
C ALA A 67 -25.98 3.14 -0.37
N SER A 68 -25.92 1.91 0.13
CA SER A 68 -24.86 1.35 0.97
C SER A 68 -23.51 1.19 0.24
N GLY A 69 -23.24 2.02 -0.78
CA GLY A 69 -21.96 2.11 -1.44
C GLY A 69 -20.94 2.67 -0.44
N HIS A 70 -20.28 1.77 0.29
CA HIS A 70 -19.27 2.11 1.28
C HIS A 70 -18.30 3.15 0.69
N PRO A 71 -18.25 4.39 1.23
CA PRO A 71 -17.32 5.43 0.77
C PRO A 71 -15.86 4.94 0.72
N MET A 72 -15.53 3.98 1.59
CA MET A 72 -14.25 3.30 1.70
C MET A 72 -13.85 2.51 0.43
N LEU A 73 -14.78 1.84 -0.26
CA LEU A 73 -14.49 1.07 -1.48
C LEU A 73 -14.11 1.99 -2.65
N HIS A 74 -14.65 3.21 -2.67
CA HIS A 74 -14.39 4.17 -3.74
C HIS A 74 -12.99 4.78 -3.64
N ALA A 75 -12.49 5.05 -2.43
CA ALA A 75 -11.12 5.51 -2.23
C ALA A 75 -10.11 4.45 -2.69
N ASP A 76 -10.25 3.20 -2.23
CA ASP A 76 -9.33 2.12 -2.56
C ASP A 76 -9.26 1.82 -4.06
N CYS A 77 -10.37 2.01 -4.81
CA CYS A 77 -10.32 1.93 -6.28
C CYS A 77 -9.32 2.92 -6.90
N TRP A 78 -9.26 4.17 -6.39
CA TRP A 78 -8.32 5.17 -6.88
C TRP A 78 -6.87 4.84 -6.49
N GLY A 79 -6.66 4.33 -5.26
CA GLY A 79 -5.35 3.86 -4.82
C GLY A 79 -4.84 2.68 -5.65
N LEU A 80 -5.69 1.67 -5.88
CA LEU A 80 -5.37 0.51 -6.73
C LEU A 80 -5.13 0.93 -8.18
N MET A 81 -5.91 1.86 -8.72
CA MET A 81 -5.68 2.38 -10.08
C MET A 81 -4.32 3.09 -10.17
N SER A 82 -3.98 3.92 -9.17
CA SER A 82 -2.66 4.56 -9.09
C SER A 82 -1.53 3.52 -9.05
N LEU A 83 -1.66 2.48 -8.22
CA LEU A 83 -0.71 1.38 -8.13
C LEU A 83 -0.52 0.66 -9.47
N VAL A 84 -1.61 0.27 -10.12
CA VAL A 84 -1.57 -0.45 -11.41
C VAL A 84 -0.94 0.41 -12.50
N LEU A 85 -1.27 1.70 -12.56
CA LEU A 85 -0.65 2.62 -13.53
C LEU A 85 0.85 2.79 -13.29
N LEU A 86 1.29 2.82 -12.02
CA LEU A 86 2.71 2.89 -11.66
C LEU A 86 3.46 1.59 -11.97
N ARG A 87 2.82 0.42 -11.92
CA ARG A 87 3.47 -0.86 -12.22
C ARG A 87 3.39 -1.27 -13.68
N GLY A 88 2.33 -0.84 -14.38
CA GLY A 88 2.04 -1.22 -15.78
C GLY A 88 2.98 -0.66 -16.85
N GLY A 89 3.82 0.32 -16.53
CA GLY A 89 4.90 0.74 -17.42
C GLY A 89 5.30 2.21 -17.30
N PRO A 90 6.55 2.55 -17.65
CA PRO A 90 7.03 3.94 -17.67
C PRO A 90 6.52 4.68 -18.91
N SER A 91 5.41 5.40 -18.78
CA SER A 91 5.11 6.48 -19.72
C SER A 91 4.71 7.74 -18.96
N GLU A 92 4.98 8.90 -19.54
CA GLU A 92 4.59 10.18 -18.92
C GLU A 92 3.06 10.25 -18.74
N GLU A 93 2.32 9.67 -19.69
CA GLU A 93 0.87 9.59 -19.62
C GLU A 93 0.40 8.72 -18.44
N THR A 94 0.99 7.53 -18.25
CA THR A 94 0.61 6.65 -17.12
C THR A 94 0.98 7.28 -15.79
N LEU A 95 2.11 8.01 -15.73
CA LEU A 95 2.53 8.74 -14.54
C LEU A 95 1.54 9.87 -14.19
N GLN A 96 1.13 10.67 -15.18
CA GLN A 96 0.16 11.74 -14.98
C GLN A 96 -1.23 11.20 -14.60
N GLN A 97 -1.68 10.11 -15.23
CA GLN A 97 -2.92 9.43 -14.87
C GLN A 97 -2.85 8.86 -13.45
N SER A 98 -1.73 8.25 -13.07
CA SER A 98 -1.53 7.74 -11.72
C SER A 98 -1.58 8.85 -10.69
N ARG A 99 -0.97 10.01 -11.00
CA ARG A 99 -1.00 11.16 -10.10
C ARG A 99 -2.43 11.64 -9.83
N LYS A 100 -3.26 11.75 -10.87
CA LYS A 100 -4.68 12.11 -10.72
C LYS A 100 -5.42 11.10 -9.86
N CYS A 101 -5.17 9.80 -10.06
CA CYS A 101 -5.77 8.75 -9.23
C CYS A 101 -5.30 8.86 -7.78
N PHE A 102 -4.02 9.12 -7.54
CA PHE A 102 -3.48 9.31 -6.20
C PHE A 102 -4.07 10.54 -5.50
N ASP A 103 -4.21 11.67 -6.21
CA ASP A 103 -4.84 12.87 -5.66
C ASP A 103 -6.30 12.59 -5.27
N LEU A 104 -7.05 11.85 -6.11
CA LEU A 104 -8.41 11.39 -5.78
C LEU A 104 -8.41 10.41 -4.60
N TYR A 105 -7.43 9.52 -4.51
CA TYR A 105 -7.29 8.59 -3.41
C TYR A 105 -7.12 9.34 -2.09
N MET A 106 -6.20 10.31 -2.03
CA MET A 106 -5.96 11.15 -0.84
C MET A 106 -7.18 12.02 -0.48
N LEU A 107 -7.87 12.57 -1.49
CA LEU A 107 -9.06 13.41 -1.28
C LEU A 107 -10.22 12.63 -0.63
N ASN A 108 -10.29 11.31 -0.82
CA ASN A 108 -11.33 10.45 -0.27
C ASN A 108 -10.93 9.80 1.06
N ASP A 109 -10.00 10.43 1.81
CA ASP A 109 -9.59 10.05 3.18
C ASP A 109 -9.24 8.56 3.32
N PRO A 110 -8.15 8.11 2.69
CA PRO A 110 -7.82 6.69 2.64
C PRO A 110 -7.50 6.17 4.04
N VAL A 111 -7.98 4.95 4.32
CA VAL A 111 -7.78 4.25 5.62
C VAL A 111 -7.08 2.91 5.47
N ASN A 112 -6.83 2.46 4.24
CA ASN A 112 -6.14 1.22 3.95
C ASN A 112 -4.62 1.42 4.00
N VAL A 113 -4.04 1.16 5.18
CA VAL A 113 -2.59 1.33 5.46
C VAL A 113 -1.73 0.54 4.48
N GLN A 114 -2.12 -0.70 4.15
CA GLN A 114 -1.37 -1.54 3.22
C GLN A 114 -1.37 -0.96 1.80
N LEU A 115 -2.51 -0.47 1.32
CA LEU A 115 -2.57 0.16 0.00
C LEU A 115 -1.78 1.48 -0.05
N LEU A 116 -1.84 2.27 1.03
CA LEU A 116 -1.03 3.48 1.18
C LEU A 116 0.47 3.18 1.07
N THR A 117 0.96 2.16 1.78
CA THR A 117 2.38 1.79 1.74
C THR A 117 2.78 1.25 0.37
N GLU A 118 1.97 0.38 -0.24
CA GLU A 118 2.24 -0.17 -1.58
C GLU A 118 2.28 0.90 -2.68
N VAL A 119 1.31 1.83 -2.69
CA VAL A 119 1.30 2.96 -3.63
C VAL A 119 2.48 3.88 -3.37
N GLY A 120 2.84 4.12 -2.10
CA GLY A 120 4.00 4.91 -1.73
C GLY A 120 5.32 4.33 -2.26
N PHE A 121 5.55 3.02 -2.09
CA PHE A 121 6.73 2.36 -2.65
C PHE A 121 6.72 2.38 -4.19
N ALA A 122 5.55 2.27 -4.81
CA ALA A 122 5.43 2.43 -6.26
C ALA A 122 5.77 3.86 -6.73
N TRP A 123 5.51 4.90 -5.93
CA TRP A 123 5.98 6.26 -6.24
C TRP A 123 7.49 6.42 -6.04
N LEU A 124 8.08 5.79 -5.02
CA LEU A 124 9.54 5.79 -4.84
C LEU A 124 10.26 5.16 -6.02
N SER A 125 9.80 4.01 -6.51
CA SER A 125 10.41 3.35 -7.67
C SER A 125 10.33 4.16 -8.96
N ARG A 126 9.44 5.18 -9.00
CA ARG A 126 9.33 6.17 -10.08
C ARG A 126 10.11 7.47 -9.81
N GLY A 127 10.93 7.52 -8.77
CA GLY A 127 11.71 8.70 -8.42
C GLY A 127 10.86 9.88 -7.93
N MET A 128 9.69 9.60 -7.35
CA MET A 128 8.76 10.61 -6.84
C MET A 128 8.68 10.58 -5.30
N PRO A 129 9.77 10.87 -4.58
CA PRO A 129 9.82 10.68 -3.13
C PRO A 129 8.91 11.64 -2.36
N SER A 130 8.55 12.80 -2.93
CA SER A 130 7.57 13.70 -2.32
C SER A 130 6.16 13.09 -2.26
N LEU A 131 5.78 12.25 -3.24
CA LEU A 131 4.48 11.58 -3.22
C LEU A 131 4.48 10.39 -2.29
N ALA A 132 5.59 9.66 -2.26
CA ALA A 132 5.81 8.59 -1.30
C ALA A 132 5.75 9.10 0.14
N GLU A 133 6.36 10.26 0.43
CA GLU A 133 6.31 10.91 1.74
C GLU A 133 4.87 11.20 2.18
N VAL A 134 4.02 11.71 1.27
CA VAL A 134 2.60 11.96 1.56
C VAL A 134 1.88 10.66 1.93
N ALA A 135 2.08 9.58 1.15
CA ALA A 135 1.49 8.28 1.43
C ALA A 135 1.98 7.70 2.78
N ALA A 136 3.27 7.86 3.08
CA ALA A 136 3.88 7.38 4.31
C ALA A 136 3.35 8.11 5.54
N CYS A 137 3.28 9.46 5.49
CA CYS A 137 2.70 10.26 6.56
C CYS A 137 1.26 9.83 6.83
N ARG A 138 0.46 9.65 5.78
CA ARG A 138 -0.93 9.20 5.94
C ARG A 138 -1.03 7.80 6.52
N ALA A 139 -0.16 6.87 6.09
CA ALA A 139 -0.10 5.52 6.66
C ALA A 139 0.25 5.56 8.16
N LEU A 140 1.23 6.38 8.55
CA LEU A 140 1.68 6.53 9.94
C LEU A 140 0.68 7.27 10.84
N GLU A 141 -0.12 8.18 10.29
CA GLU A 141 -1.25 8.79 11.00
C GLU A 141 -2.31 7.77 11.41
N LEU A 142 -2.52 6.74 10.57
CA LEU A 142 -3.48 5.68 10.83
C LEU A 142 -2.90 4.59 11.73
N GLU A 143 -1.66 4.19 11.47
CA GLU A 143 -0.98 3.13 12.20
C GLU A 143 0.54 3.32 12.15
N ALA A 144 1.16 3.41 13.33
CA ALA A 144 2.62 3.43 13.49
C ALA A 144 3.21 2.02 13.23
N SER A 145 3.23 1.63 11.95
CA SER A 145 3.62 0.30 11.49
C SER A 145 5.04 0.28 10.92
N GLY A 146 5.68 -0.88 10.97
CA GLY A 146 7.00 -1.11 10.38
C GLY A 146 7.10 -0.72 8.90
N PRO A 147 6.18 -1.18 8.03
CA PRO A 147 6.16 -0.78 6.62
C PRO A 147 5.93 0.73 6.41
N GLY A 148 5.14 1.38 7.26
CA GLY A 148 4.94 2.84 7.23
C GLY A 148 6.25 3.60 7.52
N HIS A 149 6.96 3.21 8.58
CA HIS A 149 8.25 3.79 8.94
C HIS A 149 9.33 3.49 7.87
N TRP A 150 9.31 2.31 7.27
CA TRP A 150 10.21 1.96 6.18
C TRP A 150 9.99 2.87 4.96
N LEU A 151 8.75 2.98 4.49
CA LEU A 151 8.41 3.86 3.37
C LEU A 151 8.80 5.32 3.65
N TYR A 152 8.49 5.82 4.85
CA TYR A 152 8.82 7.19 5.22
C TYR A 152 10.32 7.42 5.26
N GLY A 153 11.08 6.48 5.85
CA GLY A 153 12.53 6.52 5.90
C GLY A 153 13.18 6.57 4.52
N CYS A 154 12.74 5.71 3.60
CA CYS A 154 13.20 5.74 2.21
C CYS A 154 12.85 7.07 1.52
N ALA A 155 11.62 7.57 1.67
CA ALA A 155 11.20 8.84 1.08
C ALA A 155 12.03 10.03 1.58
N LEU A 156 12.38 10.07 2.87
CA LEU A 156 13.24 11.09 3.45
C LEU A 156 14.66 11.02 2.88
N CYS A 157 15.25 9.82 2.80
CA CYS A 157 16.58 9.62 2.25
C CYS A 157 16.68 10.06 0.78
N GLU A 158 15.72 9.67 -0.06
CA GLU A 158 15.65 10.08 -1.48
C GLU A 158 15.46 11.61 -1.64
N ARG A 159 14.99 12.30 -0.60
CA ARG A 159 14.90 13.77 -0.55
C ARG A 159 16.14 14.45 0.04
N GLY A 160 17.20 13.69 0.32
CA GLY A 160 18.43 14.19 0.93
C GLY A 160 18.33 14.43 2.44
N ARG A 161 17.24 14.02 3.10
CA ARG A 161 17.09 14.10 4.58
C ARG A 161 17.59 12.79 5.22
N VAL A 162 18.80 12.36 4.85
CA VAL A 162 19.34 11.03 5.15
C VAL A 162 19.32 10.70 6.64
N GLN A 163 19.81 11.61 7.49
CA GLN A 163 19.83 11.41 8.95
C GLN A 163 18.44 11.07 9.53
N GLN A 164 17.41 11.81 9.09
CA GLN A 164 16.04 11.59 9.55
C GLN A 164 15.47 10.30 8.95
N GLY A 165 15.75 10.04 7.67
CA GLY A 165 15.32 8.81 7.03
C GLY A 165 15.89 7.56 7.69
N VAL A 166 17.18 7.57 8.04
CA VAL A 166 17.85 6.46 8.74
C VAL A 166 17.23 6.22 10.13
N LEU A 167 16.82 7.25 10.86
CA LEU A 167 16.13 7.09 12.14
C LEU A 167 14.77 6.38 11.99
N GLU A 168 14.01 6.73 10.95
CA GLU A 168 12.76 6.04 10.62
C GLU A 168 13.02 4.58 10.23
N LEU A 169 14.08 4.31 9.45
CA LEU A 169 14.49 2.94 9.10
C LEU A 169 14.90 2.11 10.35
N GLN A 170 15.55 2.72 11.35
CA GLN A 170 15.83 2.05 12.63
C GLN A 170 14.55 1.65 13.38
N THR A 171 13.53 2.51 13.32
CA THR A 171 12.23 2.23 13.92
C THR A 171 11.53 1.11 13.16
N ALA A 172 11.57 1.11 11.83
CA ALA A 172 11.05 0.02 11.01
C ALA A 172 11.70 -1.33 11.34
N ILE A 173 13.04 -1.38 11.46
CA ILE A 173 13.79 -2.58 11.87
C ILE A 173 13.32 -3.11 13.23
N SER A 174 13.06 -2.20 14.18
CA SER A 174 12.62 -2.56 15.53
C SER A 174 11.18 -3.08 15.56
N LEU A 175 10.30 -2.53 14.72
CA LEU A 175 8.91 -2.95 14.61
C LEU A 175 8.74 -4.27 13.84
N LEU A 176 9.60 -4.53 12.86
CA LEU A 176 9.61 -5.75 12.03
C LEU A 176 10.51 -6.84 12.62
N TRP A 177 10.64 -6.90 13.94
CA TRP A 177 11.52 -7.86 14.64
C TRP A 177 11.20 -9.32 14.36
N ASN A 178 10.01 -9.64 13.85
CA ASN A 178 9.59 -11.00 13.48
C ASN A 178 9.73 -11.31 11.97
N ASP A 179 10.08 -10.32 11.14
CA ASP A 179 10.27 -10.50 9.69
C ASP A 179 11.74 -10.26 9.31
N GLU A 180 12.53 -11.33 9.37
CA GLU A 180 13.96 -11.28 9.09
C GLU A 180 14.29 -10.80 7.67
N ILE A 181 13.47 -11.21 6.70
CA ILE A 181 13.67 -10.88 5.29
C ILE A 181 13.48 -9.37 5.09
N GLN A 182 12.36 -8.82 5.55
CA GLN A 182 12.11 -7.38 5.44
C GLN A 182 13.15 -6.56 6.21
N ARG A 183 13.55 -6.99 7.42
CA ARG A 183 14.61 -6.28 8.16
C ARG A 183 15.93 -6.24 7.40
N ALA A 184 16.33 -7.35 6.78
CA ALA A 184 17.57 -7.40 6.01
C ALA A 184 17.54 -6.41 4.83
N GLU A 185 16.40 -6.28 4.15
CA GLU A 185 16.19 -5.30 3.07
C GLU A 185 16.29 -3.86 3.60
N ILE A 186 15.67 -3.56 4.75
CA ILE A 186 15.71 -2.23 5.37
C ILE A 186 17.14 -1.87 5.80
N VAL A 187 17.87 -2.81 6.41
CA VAL A 187 19.28 -2.62 6.79
C VAL A 187 20.12 -2.31 5.55
N ALA A 188 19.96 -3.08 4.47
CA ALA A 188 20.69 -2.86 3.24
C ALA A 188 20.39 -1.48 2.64
N ALA A 189 19.12 -1.07 2.63
CA ALA A 189 18.71 0.26 2.16
C ALA A 189 19.32 1.38 3.01
N ALA A 190 19.26 1.28 4.34
CA ALA A 190 19.81 2.28 5.24
C ALA A 190 21.34 2.44 5.09
N VAL A 191 22.06 1.32 5.00
CA VAL A 191 23.52 1.32 4.78
C VAL A 191 23.87 1.96 3.43
N LYS A 192 23.11 1.65 2.38
CA LYS A 192 23.30 2.26 1.06
C LYS A 192 23.17 3.79 1.14
N TYR A 193 22.10 4.31 1.76
CA TYR A 193 21.90 5.75 1.89
C TYR A 193 23.05 6.45 2.66
N LEU A 194 23.59 5.81 3.70
CA LEU A 194 24.73 6.33 4.46
C LEU A 194 26.05 6.29 3.68
N GLN A 195 26.22 5.32 2.79
CA GLN A 195 27.40 5.22 1.92
C GLN A 195 27.37 6.22 0.77
N ASP A 196 26.18 6.57 0.29
CA ASP A 196 25.99 7.55 -0.79
C ASP A 196 26.21 9.01 -0.31
N GLU A 197 26.31 9.25 1.01
CA GLU A 197 26.71 10.56 1.54
C GLU A 197 28.20 10.86 1.27
N GLN A 198 28.51 12.12 0.99
CA GLN A 198 29.90 12.57 0.77
C GLN A 198 30.83 12.27 1.95
N VAL A 199 30.27 12.23 3.17
CA VAL A 199 30.99 11.88 4.40
C VAL A 199 30.10 10.91 5.18
N PRO A 200 30.35 9.59 5.07
CA PRO A 200 29.59 8.60 5.83
C PRO A 200 29.74 8.81 7.33
N ASP A 201 28.63 8.76 8.08
CA ASP A 201 28.65 8.76 9.54
C ASP A 201 28.74 7.30 10.06
N PRO A 202 29.90 6.87 10.58
CA PRO A 202 30.07 5.50 11.06
C PRO A 202 29.16 5.17 12.25
N THR A 203 28.81 6.18 13.06
CA THR A 203 27.92 5.99 14.22
C THR A 203 26.51 5.65 13.78
N MET A 204 26.02 6.23 12.69
CA MET A 204 24.70 5.87 12.14
C MET A 204 24.69 4.45 11.55
N VAL A 205 25.78 4.04 10.90
CA VAL A 205 25.93 2.66 10.39
C VAL A 205 25.92 1.66 11.55
N GLU A 206 26.70 1.91 12.59
CA GLU A 206 26.72 1.08 13.80
C GLU A 206 25.35 1.01 14.47
N ALA A 207 24.62 2.13 14.53
CA ALA A 207 23.27 2.18 15.10
C ALA A 207 22.27 1.31 14.33
N ILE A 208 22.35 1.27 12.99
CA ILE A 208 21.51 0.38 12.16
C ILE A 208 21.79 -1.10 12.49
N TYR A 209 23.07 -1.49 12.56
CA TYR A 209 23.42 -2.86 12.92
C TYR A 209 23.04 -3.21 14.35
N ALA A 210 23.17 -2.27 15.29
CA ALA A 210 22.73 -2.45 16.67
C ALA A 210 21.22 -2.68 16.75
N ALA A 211 20.41 -1.87 16.04
CA ALA A 211 18.96 -2.05 15.96
C ALA A 211 18.59 -3.44 15.42
N ASN A 212 19.24 -3.87 14.34
CA ASN A 212 19.00 -5.21 13.78
C ASN A 212 19.37 -6.34 14.75
N LYS A 213 20.49 -6.19 15.48
CA LYS A 213 20.89 -7.17 16.50
C LYS A 213 19.89 -7.27 17.64
N VAL A 214 19.35 -6.14 18.09
CA VAL A 214 18.30 -6.11 19.13
C VAL A 214 17.03 -6.81 18.63
N ALA A 215 16.62 -6.53 17.39
CA ALA A 215 15.48 -7.19 16.76
C ALA A 215 15.67 -8.72 16.65
N GLN A 216 16.86 -9.16 16.23
CA GLN A 216 17.21 -10.58 16.16
C GLN A 216 17.13 -11.26 17.53
N ASN A 217 17.75 -10.68 18.56
CA ASN A 217 17.72 -11.23 19.91
C ASN A 217 16.29 -11.39 20.44
N ARG A 218 15.40 -10.45 20.11
CA ARG A 218 13.98 -10.54 20.45
C ARG A 218 13.32 -11.73 19.75
N GLN A 219 13.55 -11.87 18.44
CA GLN A 219 13.02 -12.99 17.65
C GLN A 219 13.44 -14.34 18.24
N ASP A 220 14.74 -14.50 18.52
CA ASP A 220 15.30 -15.74 19.07
C ASP A 220 14.70 -16.07 20.45
N SER A 221 14.50 -15.05 21.30
CA SER A 221 13.89 -15.21 22.62
C SER A 221 12.43 -15.66 22.54
N GLU A 222 11.64 -15.12 21.61
CA GLU A 222 10.24 -15.50 21.41
C GLU A 222 10.11 -16.93 20.83
N VAL A 223 11.03 -17.33 19.93
CA VAL A 223 11.10 -18.70 19.42
C VAL A 223 11.45 -19.70 20.53
N MET A 224 12.42 -19.37 21.39
CA MET A 224 12.80 -20.24 22.52
C MET A 224 11.66 -20.44 23.53
N THR A 225 10.88 -19.39 23.81
CA THR A 225 9.72 -19.50 24.71
C THR A 225 8.59 -20.33 24.09
N ALA A 226 8.37 -20.23 22.78
CA ALA A 226 7.38 -21.05 22.08
C ALA A 226 7.71 -22.56 22.05
N ILE A 227 9.00 -22.93 22.03
CA ILE A 227 9.44 -24.34 22.02
C ILE A 227 9.39 -24.97 23.43
N GLY A 228 9.51 -24.15 24.48
CA GLY A 228 9.48 -24.61 25.88
C GLY A 228 8.08 -24.71 26.52
N SER A 229 7.02 -24.37 25.77
CA SER A 229 5.61 -24.37 26.21
C SER A 229 4.85 -25.56 25.63
#